data_AF-X1N4C2-F1
#
_entry.id   AF-X1N4C2-F1
#
_cell.length_a   1.000
_cell.length_b   1.000
_cell.length_c   1.000
_cell.angle_alpha   90.00
_cell.angle_beta   90.00
_cell.angle_gamma   90.00
#
_symmetry.space_group_name_H-M   'P 1'
#
loop_
_entity.id
_entity.type
_entity.pdbx_description
1 polymer ?
#
loop_
_entity_poly.entity_id
_entity_poly.type
_entity_poly.pdbx_seq_one_letter_code
_entity_poly.pdbx_strand_id
1 'polypeptide(L)' 'HGLSREEFDLAMQEDTYIPKIQADFNGGVRSGVNGTPAFYIDGLRYDGVPEFIGMSQMIELLLVRGRNR' A
#
# COMPACT_ATOMS: atom_id res chain seq x y z
N HIS A 1 -15.63 14.85 3.38
CA HIS A 1 -14.91 13.56 3.58
C HIS A 1 -15.82 12.32 3.63
N GLY A 2 -17.15 12.40 3.55
CA GLY A 2 -18.03 11.25 3.28
C GLY A 2 -18.12 10.14 4.34
N LEU A 3 -17.22 10.13 5.33
CA LEU A 3 -17.22 9.20 6.45
C LEU A 3 -18.18 9.66 7.56
N SER A 4 -18.86 8.72 8.21
CA SER A 4 -19.65 8.98 9.41
C SER A 4 -18.74 9.32 10.58
N ARG A 5 -19.07 10.40 11.30
CA ARG A 5 -18.33 10.81 12.50
C ARG A 5 -18.52 9.80 13.63
N GLU A 6 -19.74 9.33 13.80
CA GLU A 6 -20.12 8.41 14.88
C GLU A 6 -19.43 7.05 14.73
N GLU A 7 -19.41 6.49 13.52
CA GLU A 7 -18.74 5.23 13.23
C GLU A 7 -17.22 5.35 13.40
N PHE A 8 -16.64 6.50 13.03
CA PHE A 8 -15.23 6.76 13.22
C PHE A 8 -14.87 6.83 14.71
N ASP A 9 -15.64 7.61 15.49
CA ASP A 9 -15.39 7.77 16.92
C ASP A 9 -15.55 6.44 17.67
N LEU A 10 -16.55 5.63 17.30
CA LEU A 10 -16.73 4.28 17.85
C LEU A 10 -15.54 3.38 17.52
N ALA A 11 -15.10 3.35 16.26
CA ALA A 11 -13.98 2.51 15.85
C ALA A 11 -12.66 2.88 16.54
N MET A 12 -12.48 4.16 16.88
CA MET A 12 -11.36 4.66 17.67
C MET A 12 -11.45 4.24 19.14
N GLN A 13 -12.65 4.24 19.74
CA GLN A 13 -12.85 3.82 21.13
C GLN A 13 -12.69 2.31 21.32
N GLU A 14 -13.12 1.53 20.33
CA GLU A 14 -13.08 0.07 20.36
C GLU A 14 -11.78 -0.52 19.81
N ASP A 15 -10.82 0.32 19.41
CA ASP A 15 -9.54 -0.12 18.82
C ASP A 15 -9.75 -1.09 17.62
N THR A 16 -10.84 -0.90 16.87
CA THR A 16 -11.37 -1.87 15.89
C THR A 16 -10.32 -2.32 14.87
N TYR A 17 -9.41 -1.42 14.48
CA TYR A 17 -8.42 -1.66 13.42
C TYR A 17 -7.01 -1.96 13.94
N ILE A 18 -6.79 -2.09 15.25
CA ILE A 18 -5.46 -2.43 15.81
C ILE A 18 -4.87 -3.69 15.18
N PRO A 19 -5.61 -4.81 15.01
CA PRO A 19 -5.06 -6.00 14.36
C PRO A 19 -4.61 -5.74 12.91
N LYS A 20 -5.37 -4.92 12.17
CA LYS A 20 -5.01 -4.54 10.79
C LYS A 20 -3.76 -3.68 10.76
N ILE A 21 -3.66 -2.68 11.65
CA ILE A 21 -2.49 -1.80 11.78
C ILE A 21 -1.23 -2.62 12.07
N GLN A 22 -1.30 -3.58 12.99
CA GLN A 22 -0.18 -4.47 13.33
C GLN A 22 0.20 -5.38 12.16
N ALA A 23 -0.80 -5.96 11.46
CA ALA A 23 -0.56 -6.79 10.29
C ALA A 23 0.13 -6.00 9.16
N ASP A 24 -0.30 -4.76 8.92
CA ASP A 24 0.27 -3.88 7.91
C ASP A 24 1.68 -3.43 8.26
N PHE A 25 1.93 -3.06 9.53
CA PHE A 25 3.26 -2.72 10.01
C PHE A 25 4.23 -3.90 9.82
N ASN A 26 3.85 -5.09 10.27
CA ASN A 26 4.66 -6.30 10.10
C ASN A 26 4.85 -6.65 8.63
N GLY A 27 3.84 -6.41 7.78
CA GLY A 27 3.93 -6.53 6.34
C GLY A 27 4.98 -5.60 5.73
N GLY A 28 4.98 -4.32 6.12
CA GLY A 28 5.96 -3.33 5.69
C GLY A 28 7.39 -3.71 6.09
N VAL A 29 7.60 -4.15 7.34
CA VAL A 29 8.90 -4.62 7.81
C VAL A 29 9.40 -5.81 6.97
N ARG A 30 8.55 -6.84 6.77
CA ARG A 30 8.90 -8.02 5.96
C ARG A 30 9.22 -7.67 4.51
N SER A 31 8.54 -6.69 3.94
CA SER A 31 8.77 -6.22 2.58
C SER A 31 9.99 -5.31 2.45
N GLY A 32 10.67 -4.96 3.55
CA GLY A 32 11.87 -4.12 3.56
C GLY A 32 11.59 -2.62 3.45
N VAL A 33 10.44 -2.15 3.93
CA VAL A 33 10.12 -0.72 4.02
C VAL A 33 11.01 -0.06 5.08
N ASN A 34 11.87 0.87 4.65
CA ASN A 34 12.78 1.63 5.52
C ASN A 34 12.35 3.10 5.69
N GLY A 35 11.25 3.50 5.05
CA GLY A 35 10.74 4.86 5.05
C GLY A 35 9.54 4.98 4.11
N THR A 36 8.70 5.99 4.34
CA THR A 36 7.49 6.25 3.56
C THR A 36 7.61 7.55 2.76
N PRO A 37 7.05 7.64 1.54
CA PRO A 37 6.30 6.58 0.86
C PRO A 37 7.19 5.48 0.27
N ALA A 38 6.67 4.25 0.21
CA ALA A 38 7.29 3.10 -0.44
C ALA A 38 6.22 2.34 -1.24
N PHE A 39 6.47 2.11 -2.53
CA PHE A 39 5.50 1.49 -3.43
C PHE A 39 5.99 0.14 -3.92
N TYR A 40 5.02 -0.75 -4.14
CA TYR A 40 5.24 -2.06 -4.73
C TYR A 40 4.19 -2.28 -5.81
N ILE A 41 4.61 -2.79 -6.96
CA ILE A 41 3.73 -3.12 -8.09
C ILE A 41 3.94 -4.60 -8.38
N ASP A 42 2.88 -5.40 -8.24
CA ASP A 42 2.91 -6.87 -8.29
C ASP A 42 4.01 -7.50 -7.42
N GLY A 43 4.16 -6.99 -6.20
CA GLY A 43 5.15 -7.47 -5.22
C GLY A 43 6.60 -7.01 -5.48
N LEU A 44 6.86 -6.30 -6.59
CA LEU A 44 8.18 -5.72 -6.87
C LEU A 44 8.26 -4.28 -6.36
N ARG A 45 9.33 -3.97 -5.63
CA ARG A 45 9.59 -2.62 -5.11
C ARG A 45 9.76 -1.63 -6.26
N TYR A 46 9.13 -0.47 -6.13
CA TYR A 46 9.26 0.67 -7.03
C TYR A 46 10.06 1.78 -6.35
N ASP A 47 11.29 1.99 -6.83
CA ASP A 47 12.22 3.02 -6.32
C ASP A 47 12.26 4.29 -7.19
N GLY A 48 11.37 4.39 -8.19
CA GLY A 48 11.23 5.59 -9.01
C GLY A 48 10.46 6.71 -8.31
N VAL A 49 10.38 7.87 -8.97
CA VAL A 49 9.55 8.99 -8.49
C VAL A 49 8.08 8.55 -8.51
N PRO A 50 7.33 8.66 -7.39
CA PRO A 50 5.95 8.18 -7.29
C PRO A 50 4.96 9.16 -7.96
N GLU A 51 5.18 9.39 -9.24
CA GLU A 51 4.34 10.20 -10.11
C GLU A 51 3.65 9.32 -11.15
N PHE A 52 2.50 9.80 -11.63
CA PHE A 52 1.61 9.06 -12.52
C PHE A 52 2.34 8.42 -13.70
N ILE A 53 3.20 9.16 -14.39
CA ILE A 53 3.89 8.69 -15.59
C ILE A 53 4.83 7.52 -15.25
N GLY A 54 5.68 7.68 -14.24
CA GLY A 54 6.65 6.65 -13.87
C GLY A 54 5.99 5.37 -13.35
N MET A 55 4.93 5.51 -12.55
CA MET A 55 4.22 4.37 -11.97
C MET A 55 3.38 3.63 -13.02
N SER A 56 2.66 4.34 -13.89
CA SER A 56 1.87 3.73 -14.96
C SER A 56 2.73 2.93 -15.94
N GLN A 57 3.90 3.45 -16.32
CA GLN A 57 4.87 2.72 -17.15
C GLN A 57 5.33 1.41 -16.48
N MET A 58 5.55 1.42 -15.16
CA MET A 58 5.94 0.21 -14.44
C MET A 58 4.81 -0.82 -14.40
N ILE A 59 3.56 -0.38 -14.20
CA ILE A 59 2.38 -1.27 -14.28
C ILE A 59 2.30 -1.91 -15.66
N GLU A 60 2.34 -1.11 -16.73
CA GLU A 60 2.28 -1.62 -18.11
C GLU A 60 3.41 -2.62 -18.42
N LEU A 61 4.63 -2.33 -17.95
CA LEU A 61 5.76 -3.23 -18.09
C LEU A 61 5.52 -4.57 -17.40
N LEU A 62 4.99 -4.57 -16.18
CA LEU A 62 4.73 -5.78 -15.41
C LEU A 62 3.57 -6.60 -15.97
N LEU A 63 2.53 -5.94 -16.49
CA LEU A 63 1.44 -6.60 -17.21
C LEU A 63 1.95 -7.33 -18.47
N VAL A 64 2.83 -6.72 -19.26
CA VAL A 64 3.45 -7.39 -20.42
C VAL A 64 4.32 -8.57 -19.98
N ARG A 65 5.15 -8.40 -18.94
CA ARG A 65 5.99 -9.49 -18.41
C ARG A 65 5.18 -10.65 -17.84
N GLY A 66 4.03 -10.39 -17.25
CA GLY A 66 3.14 -11.43 -16.70
C GLY A 66 2.45 -12.27 -17.79
N ARG A 67 2.13 -11.66 -18.94
CA ARG A 67 1.51 -12.35 -20.09
C ARG A 67 2.44 -13.26 -20.88
N ASN A 68 3.76 -13.02 -20.78
CA ASN A 68 4.78 -13.79 -21.48
C ASN A 68 5.37 -14.93 -20.63
N ARG A 69 4.76 -15.23 -19.48
CA ARG A 69 5.12 -16.36 -18.61
C ARG A 69 4.10 -17.48 -18.74
#